data_AF-A0A971XCP3-F1
#
_entry.id   AF-A0A971XCP3-F1
#
_cell.length_a   1.000
_cell.length_b   1.000
_cell.length_c   1.000
_cell.angle_alpha   90.00
_cell.angle_beta   90.00
_cell.angle_gamma   90.00
#
_symmetry.space_group_name_H-M   'P 1'
#
loop_
_entity.id
_entity.type
_entity.pdbx_description
1 polymer ?
#
loop_
_entity_poly.entity_id
_entity_poly.type
_entity_poly.pdbx_seq_one_letter_code
_entity_poly.pdbx_strand_id
1 'polypeptide(L)'
;MTNKKVYVVLSRTKTTLSRIIRYVKKIDYTHAAISLDENLDYMYSFGRKYAFNPFLGCFKHERMDRGLYDFYDYLPGMIIELEVDEDQYETVISTIRAFLNNRKEYSYNLVGLVGSALNKPMKNDLRFFCSEFVYYVLNESGICDFNKPRGLVSPTDFLGLKGRVVYQGNLKDYFYERRFTNVGERLESIYNIEAMNEFKISY
;
A
#
# COMPACT_ATOMS: atom_id res chain seq x y z
N MET A 1 -22.28 -12.36 -7.99
CA MET A 1 -21.47 -11.12 -7.97
C MET A 1 -20.14 -11.47 -7.34
N THR A 2 -19.03 -11.25 -8.04
CA THR A 2 -17.70 -11.45 -7.48
C THR A 2 -17.38 -10.27 -6.57
N ASN A 3 -17.29 -10.50 -5.25
CA ASN A 3 -16.88 -9.45 -4.30
C ASN A 3 -15.51 -8.90 -4.73
N LYS A 4 -15.41 -7.58 -4.84
CA LYS A 4 -14.14 -6.91 -5.15
C LYS A 4 -13.30 -6.88 -3.88
N LYS A 5 -11.98 -6.78 -4.06
CA LYS A 5 -11.03 -6.85 -2.95
C LYS A 5 -10.04 -5.71 -3.01
N VAL A 6 -9.73 -5.19 -1.84
CA VAL A 6 -8.71 -4.17 -1.62
C VAL A 6 -7.79 -4.67 -0.51
N TYR A 7 -6.49 -4.43 -0.65
CA TYR A 7 -5.50 -4.94 0.28
C TYR A 7 -4.79 -3.77 0.97
N VAL A 8 -4.79 -3.77 2.29
CA VAL A 8 -3.98 -2.87 3.11
C VAL A 8 -2.70 -3.59 3.51
N VAL A 9 -1.56 -3.03 3.10
CA VAL A 9 -0.24 -3.60 3.34
C VAL A 9 0.48 -2.77 4.39
N LEU A 10 0.77 -3.38 5.53
CA LEU A 10 1.55 -2.79 6.60
C LEU A 10 2.96 -3.34 6.58
N SER A 11 3.97 -2.48 6.61
CA SER A 11 5.37 -2.92 6.57
C SER A 11 6.24 -2.19 7.58
N ARG A 12 7.30 -2.87 8.04
CA ARG A 12 8.31 -2.33 8.96
C ARG A 12 9.57 -1.98 8.18
N THR A 13 9.60 -0.78 7.60
CA THR A 13 10.79 -0.27 6.88
C THR A 13 11.80 0.38 7.85
N LYS A 14 13.11 0.27 7.54
CA LYS A 14 14.25 0.80 8.32
C LYS A 14 14.72 2.21 7.88
N THR A 15 13.93 2.99 7.14
CA THR A 15 14.32 4.37 6.76
C THR A 15 14.57 5.24 8.00
N THR A 16 15.39 6.30 7.94
CA THR A 16 15.88 7.11 9.09
C THR A 16 14.84 7.51 10.17
N LEU A 17 13.55 7.62 9.82
CA LEU A 17 12.45 7.84 10.78
C LEU A 17 12.16 6.62 11.68
N SER A 18 12.39 5.41 11.17
CA SER A 18 12.34 4.16 11.95
C SER A 18 13.33 4.16 13.12
N ARG A 19 14.45 4.90 13.05
CA ARG A 19 15.39 5.04 14.17
C ARG A 19 14.81 5.90 15.30
N ILE A 20 14.08 6.95 14.96
CA ILE A 20 13.47 7.88 15.94
C ILE A 20 12.24 7.25 16.59
N ILE A 21 11.39 6.57 15.80
CA ILE A 21 10.19 5.89 16.31
C ILE A 21 10.55 4.68 17.18
N ARG A 22 11.64 3.95 16.86
CA ARG A 22 12.11 2.78 17.63
C ARG A 22 12.43 3.08 19.09
N TYR A 23 12.81 4.32 19.42
CA TYR A 23 13.23 4.67 20.78
C TYR A 23 12.04 5.02 21.69
N VAL A 24 10.87 5.33 21.13
CA VAL A 24 9.76 5.93 21.88
C VAL A 24 8.53 5.02 21.97
N LYS A 25 8.29 4.12 21.01
CA LYS A 25 7.17 3.18 21.05
C LYS A 25 7.54 1.87 20.36
N LYS A 26 7.16 0.73 20.95
CA LYS A 26 7.14 -0.59 20.30
C LYS A 26 6.06 -0.59 19.20
N ILE A 27 6.25 0.20 18.14
CA ILE A 27 5.30 0.29 17.02
C ILE A 27 5.60 -0.85 16.06
N ASP A 28 4.61 -1.69 15.82
CA ASP A 28 4.82 -2.90 15.03
C ASP A 28 4.98 -2.66 13.53
N TYR A 29 4.42 -1.57 13.00
CA TYR A 29 4.46 -1.21 11.58
C TYR A 29 4.78 0.27 11.40
N THR A 30 5.65 0.59 10.44
CA THR A 30 6.15 1.97 10.21
C THR A 30 5.72 2.55 8.87
N HIS A 31 5.06 1.75 8.03
CA HIS A 31 4.56 2.13 6.71
C HIS A 31 3.23 1.45 6.43
N ALA A 32 2.38 2.10 5.65
CA ALA A 32 1.11 1.58 5.17
C ALA A 32 0.98 1.89 3.66
N ALA A 33 0.45 0.95 2.91
CA ALA A 33 0.11 1.11 1.50
C ALA A 33 -1.22 0.41 1.19
N ILE A 34 -1.82 0.76 0.05
CA ILE A 34 -3.04 0.13 -0.45
C ILE A 34 -2.76 -0.54 -1.81
N SER A 35 -3.30 -1.73 -2.03
CA SER A 35 -3.21 -2.44 -3.31
C SER A 35 -4.59 -2.89 -3.77
N LEU A 36 -4.76 -2.96 -5.09
CA LEU A 36 -5.97 -3.45 -5.75
C LEU A 36 -5.81 -4.87 -6.29
N ASP A 37 -4.64 -5.48 -6.04
CA ASP A 37 -4.26 -6.78 -6.56
C ASP A 37 -3.67 -7.64 -5.44
N GLU A 38 -4.01 -8.92 -5.43
CA GLU A 38 -3.60 -9.85 -4.36
C GLU A 38 -2.11 -10.21 -4.38
N ASN A 39 -1.47 -10.04 -5.55
CA ASN A 39 -0.06 -10.32 -5.75
C ASN A 39 0.81 -9.13 -5.34
N LEU A 40 0.20 -8.01 -4.98
CA LEU A 40 0.88 -6.77 -4.61
C LEU A 40 1.81 -6.25 -5.71
N ASP A 41 1.52 -6.57 -6.99
CA ASP A 41 2.31 -6.09 -8.13
C ASP A 41 2.33 -4.55 -8.17
N TYR A 42 1.22 -3.94 -7.73
CA TYR A 42 1.07 -2.50 -7.62
C TYR A 42 0.55 -2.12 -6.24
N MET A 43 1.35 -1.33 -5.52
CA MET A 43 0.94 -0.68 -4.29
C MET A 43 0.97 0.83 -4.43
N TYR A 44 0.04 1.48 -3.75
CA TYR A 44 -0.14 2.92 -3.74
C TYR A 44 0.10 3.44 -2.33
N SER A 45 1.01 4.40 -2.22
CA SER A 45 1.27 5.08 -0.96
C SER A 45 1.80 6.49 -1.23
N PHE A 46 1.75 7.35 -0.21
CA PHE A 46 2.58 8.56 -0.20
C PHE A 46 3.93 8.28 0.46
N GLY A 47 5.00 8.44 -0.32
CA GLY A 47 6.38 8.21 0.13
C GLY A 47 7.26 9.44 0.00
N ARG A 48 8.34 9.49 0.78
CA ARG A 48 9.36 10.56 0.66
C ARG A 48 10.15 10.41 -0.65
N LYS A 49 10.28 11.47 -1.45
CA LYS A 49 11.10 11.54 -2.68
C LYS A 49 12.57 11.23 -2.41
N TYR A 50 13.09 11.61 -1.24
CA TYR A 50 14.44 11.27 -0.78
C TYR A 50 14.42 10.73 0.65
N ALA A 51 15.13 9.63 0.93
CA ALA A 51 15.17 8.99 2.24
C ALA A 51 15.65 9.92 3.38
N PHE A 52 16.45 10.94 3.05
CA PHE A 52 17.04 11.91 3.97
C PHE A 52 16.38 13.30 3.96
N ASN A 53 15.50 13.61 3.00
CA ASN A 53 14.75 14.87 3.03
C ASN A 53 13.29 14.55 3.36
N PRO A 54 12.86 14.83 4.59
CA PRO A 54 11.55 14.40 5.00
C PRO A 54 10.47 15.28 4.32
N PHE A 55 10.74 16.53 3.92
CA PHE A 55 9.73 17.50 3.44
C PHE A 55 9.24 17.31 2.00
N LEU A 56 9.83 16.41 1.22
CA LEU A 56 9.43 16.15 -0.16
C LEU A 56 8.72 14.80 -0.23
N GLY A 57 7.40 14.78 -0.14
CA GLY A 57 6.56 13.61 -0.39
C GLY A 57 6.07 13.59 -1.83
N CYS A 58 6.13 12.44 -2.49
CA CYS A 58 5.46 12.21 -3.77
C CYS A 58 4.54 11.00 -3.64
N PHE A 59 3.42 11.04 -4.36
CA PHE A 59 2.61 9.85 -4.56
C PHE A 59 3.46 8.83 -5.33
N LYS A 60 3.65 7.63 -4.76
CA LYS A 60 4.50 6.61 -5.33
C LYS A 60 3.69 5.40 -5.72
N HIS A 61 3.99 4.93 -6.92
CA HIS A 61 3.83 3.52 -7.25
C HIS A 61 4.96 2.78 -6.55
N GLU A 62 4.57 1.89 -5.64
CA GLU A 62 5.47 1.00 -4.95
C GLU A 62 5.36 -0.39 -5.55
N ARG A 63 6.52 -1.00 -5.79
CA ARG A 63 6.62 -2.39 -6.25
C ARG A 63 7.52 -3.12 -5.29
N MET A 64 7.14 -4.33 -4.88
CA MET A 64 7.96 -5.13 -3.97
C MET A 64 9.32 -5.54 -4.58
N ASP A 65 9.41 -5.61 -5.91
CA ASP A 65 10.60 -6.00 -6.66
C ASP A 65 11.47 -4.85 -7.16
N ARG A 66 11.16 -3.59 -6.79
CA ARG A 66 11.93 -2.42 -7.20
C ARG A 66 11.99 -1.33 -6.15
N GLY A 67 13.10 -0.61 -6.11
CA GLY A 67 13.22 0.67 -5.38
C GLY A 67 13.54 0.48 -3.90
N LEU A 68 12.73 1.04 -2.99
CA LEU A 68 13.04 1.04 -1.56
C LEU A 68 13.10 -0.39 -0.99
N TYR A 69 12.29 -1.31 -1.52
CA TYR A 69 12.18 -2.68 -1.03
C TYR A 69 13.35 -3.58 -1.47
N ASP A 70 14.10 -3.19 -2.51
CA ASP A 70 15.30 -3.93 -2.96
C ASP A 70 16.35 -4.01 -1.85
N PHE A 71 16.46 -2.94 -1.04
CA PHE A 71 17.44 -2.83 0.03
C PHE A 71 17.12 -3.65 1.29
N TYR A 72 16.05 -4.45 1.29
CA TYR A 72 15.63 -5.24 2.45
C TYR A 72 15.65 -6.72 2.13
N ASP A 73 16.59 -7.50 2.65
CA ASP A 73 16.53 -8.97 2.51
C ASP A 73 15.35 -9.57 3.29
N TYR A 74 14.91 -8.85 4.33
CA TYR A 74 13.78 -9.22 5.18
C TYR A 74 12.92 -8.00 5.47
N LEU A 75 11.63 -8.10 5.15
CA LEU A 75 10.64 -7.03 5.30
C LEU A 75 9.43 -7.53 6.12
N PRO A 76 9.45 -7.39 7.45
CA PRO A 76 8.30 -7.74 8.28
C PRO A 76 7.07 -6.94 7.86
N GLY A 77 5.94 -7.61 7.73
CA GLY A 77 4.69 -6.96 7.38
C GLY A 77 3.46 -7.82 7.59
N MET A 78 2.31 -7.23 7.29
CA MET A 78 0.99 -7.83 7.34
C MET A 78 0.18 -7.34 6.15
N ILE A 79 -0.66 -8.22 5.62
CA ILE A 79 -1.59 -7.92 4.53
C ILE A 79 -3.00 -8.18 5.04
N ILE A 80 -3.84 -7.15 4.99
CA ILE A 80 -5.25 -7.20 5.37
C ILE A 80 -6.07 -7.09 4.10
N GLU A 81 -6.83 -8.13 3.77
CA GLU A 81 -7.79 -8.18 2.68
C GLU A 81 -9.13 -7.62 3.16
N LEU A 82 -9.67 -6.68 2.40
CA LEU A 82 -10.97 -6.06 2.59
C LEU A 82 -11.86 -6.47 1.42
N GLU A 83 -12.96 -7.17 1.71
CA GLU A 83 -14.04 -7.34 0.75
C GLU A 83 -14.84 -6.04 0.69
N VAL A 84 -15.08 -5.55 -0.52
CA VAL A 84 -15.78 -4.31 -0.79
C VAL A 84 -16.82 -4.51 -1.88
N ASP A 85 -17.87 -3.72 -1.85
CA ASP A 85 -18.84 -3.68 -2.94
C ASP A 85 -18.30 -2.89 -4.16
N GLU A 86 -19.05 -2.92 -5.27
CA GLU A 86 -18.63 -2.28 -6.52
C GLU A 86 -18.52 -0.76 -6.39
N ASP A 87 -19.42 -0.11 -5.66
CA ASP A 87 -19.46 1.36 -5.50
C ASP A 87 -18.27 1.84 -4.64
N GLN A 88 -17.97 1.10 -3.57
CA GLN A 88 -16.78 1.29 -2.75
C GLN A 88 -15.51 1.12 -3.58
N TYR A 89 -15.44 0.06 -4.39
CA TYR A 89 -14.29 -0.24 -5.23
C TYR A 89 -14.03 0.84 -6.29
N GLU A 90 -15.08 1.33 -6.96
CA GLU A 90 -14.97 2.43 -7.92
C GLU A 90 -14.56 3.75 -7.25
N THR A 91 -15.02 3.99 -6.02
CA THR A 91 -14.59 5.16 -5.24
C THR A 91 -13.10 5.06 -4.85
N VAL A 92 -12.63 3.87 -4.45
CA VAL A 92 -11.19 3.62 -4.22
C VAL A 92 -10.38 3.90 -5.49
N ILE A 93 -10.80 3.35 -6.64
CA ILE A 93 -10.09 3.53 -7.91
C ILE A 93 -10.06 4.99 -8.33
N SER A 94 -11.21 5.67 -8.34
CA SER A 94 -11.32 7.07 -8.75
C SER A 94 -10.50 8.00 -7.85
N THR A 95 -10.50 7.74 -6.54
CA THR A 95 -9.66 8.45 -5.58
C THR A 95 -8.18 8.26 -5.90
N ILE A 96 -7.72 7.02 -6.08
CA ILE A 96 -6.32 6.71 -6.44
C ILE A 96 -5.96 7.39 -7.77
N ARG A 97 -6.82 7.35 -8.78
CA ARG A 97 -6.62 8.00 -10.09
C ARG A 97 -6.50 9.52 -9.98
N ALA A 98 -7.30 10.17 -9.12
CA ALA A 98 -7.19 11.60 -8.88
C ALA A 98 -5.81 11.97 -8.32
N PHE A 99 -5.29 11.18 -7.38
CA PHE A 99 -3.92 11.35 -6.86
C PHE A 99 -2.84 11.11 -7.92
N LEU A 100 -3.04 10.13 -8.80
CA LEU A 100 -2.13 9.84 -9.91
C LEU A 100 -2.03 10.98 -10.93
N ASN A 101 -3.18 11.53 -11.32
CA ASN A 101 -3.27 12.57 -12.34
C ASN A 101 -2.67 13.90 -11.84
N ASN A 102 -2.84 14.19 -10.55
CA ASN A 102 -2.34 15.42 -9.92
C ASN A 102 -0.99 15.24 -9.21
N ARG A 103 -0.24 14.17 -9.52
CA ARG A 103 1.04 13.83 -8.85
C ARG A 103 2.07 14.96 -8.82
N LYS A 104 2.09 15.81 -9.85
CA LYS A 104 3.00 16.96 -9.93
C LYS A 104 2.55 18.05 -8.96
N GLU A 105 1.26 18.36 -8.94
CA GLU A 105 0.67 19.38 -8.09
C GLU A 105 0.76 19.01 -6.61
N TYR A 106 0.49 17.76 -6.23
CA TYR A 106 0.67 17.29 -4.85
C TYR A 106 2.12 17.37 -4.34
N SER A 107 3.12 17.21 -5.23
CA SER A 107 4.53 17.41 -4.85
C SER A 107 4.86 18.87 -4.54
N TYR A 108 4.16 19.85 -5.15
CA TYR A 108 4.32 21.28 -4.91
C TYR A 108 3.43 21.78 -3.76
N ASN A 109 2.17 21.34 -3.72
CA ASN A 109 1.23 21.66 -2.65
C ASN A 109 1.69 21.10 -1.32
N LEU A 110 2.44 20.00 -1.25
CA LEU A 110 3.05 19.57 0.00
C LEU A 110 4.13 20.55 0.52
N VAL A 111 4.91 21.15 -0.38
CA VAL A 111 5.86 22.22 -0.03
C VAL A 111 5.11 23.47 0.44
N GLY A 112 4.00 23.82 -0.21
CA GLY A 112 3.13 24.94 0.18
C GLY A 112 2.35 24.70 1.49
N LEU A 113 1.91 23.47 1.74
CA LEU A 113 1.24 23.05 2.98
C LEU A 113 2.20 23.13 4.17
N VAL A 114 3.48 22.80 3.94
CA VAL A 114 4.57 22.99 4.93
C VAL A 114 4.93 24.48 5.08
N GLY A 115 4.93 25.25 4.00
CA GLY A 115 5.22 26.69 4.02
C GLY A 115 4.17 27.52 4.77
N SER A 116 2.88 27.15 4.68
CA SER A 116 1.79 27.81 5.39
C SER A 116 1.74 27.46 6.89
N ALA A 117 2.35 26.34 7.29
CA ALA A 117 2.41 25.86 8.68
C ALA A 117 3.49 26.54 9.55
N LEU A 118 4.36 27.39 8.98
CA LEU A 118 5.45 28.05 9.71
C LEU A 118 5.00 29.23 10.61
N ASN A 119 3.70 29.58 10.62
CA ASN A 119 3.16 30.73 11.39
C ASN A 119 2.14 30.38 12.49
N LYS A 120 1.95 29.10 12.86
CA LYS A 120 1.11 28.72 14.02
C LYS A 120 1.79 27.64 14.88
N PRO A 121 1.59 27.66 16.22
CA PRO A 121 2.46 26.95 17.16
C PRO A 121 2.34 25.43 17.02
N MET A 122 3.48 24.82 16.72
CA MET A 122 3.74 23.38 16.58
C MET A 122 3.45 22.61 17.87
N LYS A 123 2.52 21.65 17.80
CA LYS A 123 2.47 20.49 18.70
C LYS A 123 2.22 19.23 17.84
N ASN A 124 3.31 18.53 17.51
CA ASN A 124 3.37 17.14 17.01
C ASN A 124 3.48 16.84 15.49
N ASP A 125 4.26 17.59 14.71
CA ASP A 125 4.49 17.27 13.28
C ASP A 125 5.58 16.22 13.00
N LEU A 126 5.26 14.94 13.26
CA LEU A 126 6.01 13.78 12.77
C LEU A 126 5.19 12.94 11.78
N ARG A 127 4.81 13.52 10.63
CA ARG A 127 4.98 12.92 9.28
C ARG A 127 4.52 11.46 9.07
N PHE A 128 3.21 11.22 9.07
CA PHE A 128 2.60 9.93 8.71
C PHE A 128 1.74 9.98 7.42
N PHE A 129 2.29 10.54 6.34
CA PHE A 129 1.59 10.72 5.07
C PHE A 129 1.06 9.41 4.44
N CYS A 130 1.75 8.29 4.62
CA CYS A 130 1.34 7.03 4.01
C CYS A 130 0.06 6.46 4.65
N SER A 131 -0.02 6.46 5.99
CA SER A 131 -1.23 6.05 6.70
C SER A 131 -2.36 7.07 6.57
N GLU A 132 -2.07 8.37 6.54
CA GLU A 132 -3.09 9.39 6.24
C GLU A 132 -3.74 9.15 4.87
N PHE A 133 -2.94 8.86 3.84
CA PHE A 133 -3.45 8.55 2.51
C PHE A 133 -4.29 7.28 2.46
N VAL A 134 -3.78 6.17 3.01
CA VAL A 134 -4.54 4.91 3.01
C VAL A 134 -5.86 5.11 3.76
N TYR A 135 -5.84 5.83 4.88
CA TYR A 135 -7.05 6.17 5.61
C TYR A 135 -8.01 7.03 4.79
N TYR A 136 -7.51 8.07 4.13
CA TYR A 136 -8.33 8.93 3.27
C TYR A 136 -9.05 8.11 2.19
N VAL A 137 -8.33 7.24 1.48
CA VAL A 137 -8.94 6.39 0.43
C VAL A 137 -10.03 5.49 1.01
N LEU A 138 -9.77 4.82 2.14
CA LEU A 138 -10.73 3.91 2.74
C LEU A 138 -11.93 4.66 3.36
N ASN A 139 -11.71 5.83 3.94
CA ASN A 139 -12.75 6.62 4.60
C ASN A 139 -13.68 7.29 3.58
N GLU A 140 -13.14 7.91 2.53
CA GLU A 140 -13.94 8.49 1.44
C GLU A 140 -14.75 7.41 0.70
N SER A 141 -14.23 6.18 0.64
CA SER A 141 -14.95 5.04 0.05
C SER A 141 -15.95 4.38 1.01
N GLY A 142 -16.14 4.90 2.22
CA GLY A 142 -17.07 4.33 3.20
C GLY A 142 -16.66 2.96 3.76
N ILE A 143 -15.40 2.55 3.58
CA ILE A 143 -14.89 1.22 3.99
C ILE A 143 -14.52 1.22 5.49
N CYS A 144 -13.96 2.31 6.01
CA CYS A 144 -13.62 2.42 7.43
C CYS A 144 -13.71 3.85 7.97
N ASP A 145 -13.94 3.97 9.27
CA ASP A 145 -13.79 5.21 10.03
C ASP A 145 -13.16 4.90 11.39
N PHE A 146 -12.01 5.52 11.68
CA PHE A 146 -11.30 5.37 12.94
C PHE A 146 -11.74 6.41 13.99
N ASN A 147 -12.74 7.25 13.67
CA ASN A 147 -13.25 8.33 14.51
C ASN A 147 -12.15 9.28 14.99
N LYS A 148 -11.21 9.60 14.10
CA LYS A 148 -10.10 10.50 14.42
C LYS A 148 -9.62 11.29 13.21
N PRO A 149 -9.00 12.47 13.44
CA PRO A 149 -8.42 13.26 12.36
C PRO A 149 -7.40 12.45 11.54
N ARG A 150 -7.47 12.54 10.21
CA ARG A 150 -6.61 11.80 9.27
C ARG A 150 -5.11 11.93 9.56
N GLY A 151 -4.66 13.12 9.96
CA GLY A 151 -3.25 13.39 10.30
C GLY A 151 -2.75 12.69 11.59
N LEU A 152 -3.67 12.11 12.38
CA LEU A 152 -3.35 11.33 13.57
C LEU A 152 -3.49 9.81 13.34
N VAL A 153 -3.72 9.39 12.10
CA VAL A 153 -3.78 7.97 11.73
C VAL A 153 -2.37 7.44 11.51
N SER A 154 -2.06 6.36 12.21
CA SER A 154 -0.80 5.62 12.17
C SER A 154 -1.01 4.26 11.48
N PRO A 155 0.06 3.64 10.96
CA PRO A 155 -0.04 2.29 10.37
C PRO A 155 -0.65 1.24 11.31
N THR A 156 -0.46 1.37 12.62
CA THR A 156 -1.01 0.42 13.61
C THR A 156 -2.52 0.51 13.78
N ASP A 157 -3.16 1.61 13.41
CA ASP A 157 -4.63 1.71 13.51
C ASP A 157 -5.35 0.79 12.53
N PHE A 158 -4.70 0.48 11.40
CA PHE A 158 -5.24 -0.45 10.42
C PHE A 158 -5.36 -1.89 10.94
N LEU A 159 -4.72 -2.23 12.06
CA LEU A 159 -4.93 -3.51 12.73
C LEU A 159 -6.37 -3.66 13.26
N GLY A 160 -7.11 -2.56 13.42
CA GLY A 160 -8.52 -2.55 13.79
C GLY A 160 -9.50 -2.65 12.62
N LEU A 161 -9.00 -2.78 11.37
CA LEU A 161 -9.87 -2.97 10.21
C LEU A 161 -10.66 -4.28 10.31
N LYS A 162 -11.91 -4.26 9.89
CA LYS A 162 -12.78 -5.45 9.78
C LYS A 162 -12.48 -6.24 8.49
N GLY A 163 -11.21 -6.59 8.30
CA GLY A 163 -10.71 -7.36 7.16
C GLY A 163 -10.14 -8.71 7.58
N ARG A 164 -9.83 -9.54 6.58
CA ARG A 164 -9.15 -10.82 6.77
C ARG A 164 -7.64 -10.61 6.68
N VAL A 165 -6.89 -11.01 7.71
CA VAL A 165 -5.43 -11.06 7.61
C VAL A 165 -5.06 -12.25 6.73
N VAL A 166 -4.56 -11.98 5.52
CA VAL A 166 -4.21 -13.03 4.54
C VAL A 166 -2.74 -13.43 4.61
N TYR A 167 -1.90 -12.58 5.21
CA TYR A 167 -0.50 -12.89 5.42
C TYR A 167 0.09 -12.06 6.57
N GLN A 168 0.98 -12.66 7.34
CA GLN A 168 1.81 -12.00 8.33
C GLN A 168 3.18 -12.67 8.36
N GLY A 169 4.24 -11.91 8.15
CA GLY A 169 5.59 -12.47 8.02
C GLY A 169 6.49 -11.58 7.19
N ASN A 170 7.41 -12.19 6.44
CA ASN A 170 8.26 -11.48 5.48
C ASN A 170 7.48 -11.21 4.19
N LEU A 171 7.18 -9.96 3.89
CA LEU A 171 6.39 -9.61 2.69
C LEU A 171 7.09 -9.97 1.38
N LYS A 172 8.43 -10.12 1.38
CA LYS A 172 9.16 -10.59 0.19
C LYS A 172 8.81 -12.04 -0.15
N ASP A 173 8.73 -12.91 0.86
CA ASP A 173 8.42 -14.32 0.66
C ASP A 173 7.01 -14.45 0.05
N TYR A 174 6.03 -13.75 0.62
CA TYR A 174 4.67 -13.68 0.05
C TYR A 174 4.66 -13.22 -1.41
N PHE A 175 5.37 -12.14 -1.72
CA PHE A 175 5.42 -11.59 -3.08
C PHE A 175 6.04 -12.58 -4.07
N TYR A 176 7.17 -13.21 -3.71
CA TYR A 176 7.82 -14.19 -4.57
C TYR A 176 6.99 -15.46 -4.73
N GLU A 177 6.46 -16.04 -3.64
CA GLU A 177 5.61 -17.23 -3.68
C GLU A 177 4.41 -17.02 -4.61
N ARG A 178 3.67 -15.91 -4.46
CA ARG A 178 2.54 -15.59 -5.34
C ARG A 178 2.94 -15.48 -6.81
N ARG A 179 4.09 -14.86 -7.09
CA ARG A 179 4.58 -14.70 -8.45
C ARG A 179 4.98 -16.03 -9.09
N PHE A 180 5.61 -16.94 -8.33
CA PHE A 180 5.98 -18.26 -8.81
C PHE A 180 4.77 -19.16 -9.02
N THR A 181 3.81 -19.16 -8.08
CA THR A 181 2.56 -19.92 -8.22
C THR A 181 1.81 -19.51 -9.49
N ASN A 182 1.65 -18.21 -9.75
CA ASN A 182 0.96 -17.73 -10.95
C ASN A 182 1.68 -18.11 -12.25
N VAL A 183 3.01 -18.16 -12.25
CA VAL A 183 3.78 -18.64 -13.43
C VAL A 183 3.55 -20.14 -13.62
N GLY A 184 3.54 -20.93 -12.55
CA GLY A 184 3.21 -22.36 -12.58
C GLY A 184 1.82 -22.61 -13.16
N GLU A 185 0.79 -21.96 -12.61
CA GLU A 185 -0.60 -22.07 -13.08
C GLU A 185 -0.75 -21.64 -14.55
N ARG A 186 -0.05 -20.57 -14.96
CA ARG A 186 -0.07 -20.10 -16.34
C ARG A 186 0.58 -21.10 -17.30
N LEU A 187 1.70 -21.71 -16.91
CA LEU A 187 2.34 -22.76 -17.70
C LEU A 187 1.44 -24.00 -17.81
N GLU A 188 0.85 -24.45 -16.69
CA GLU A 188 -0.10 -25.58 -16.70
C GLU A 188 -1.31 -25.30 -17.61
N SER A 189 -1.84 -24.08 -17.61
CA SER A 189 -2.94 -23.72 -18.51
C SER A 189 -2.55 -23.78 -19.98
N ILE A 190 -1.32 -23.38 -20.33
CA ILE A 190 -0.81 -23.43 -21.72
C ILE A 190 -0.61 -24.89 -22.15
N TYR A 191 0.04 -25.71 -21.31
CA TYR A 191 0.21 -27.13 -21.59
C TYR A 191 -1.12 -27.86 -21.78
N ASN A 192 -2.13 -27.53 -20.96
CA ASN A 192 -3.47 -28.11 -21.11
C ASN A 192 -4.16 -27.67 -22.42
N ILE A 193 -3.99 -26.42 -22.85
CA ILE A 193 -4.53 -25.92 -24.13
C ILE A 193 -3.82 -26.59 -25.32
N GLU A 194 -2.50 -26.73 -25.27
CA GLU A 194 -1.71 -27.41 -26.31
C GLU A 194 -2.09 -28.88 -26.43
N ALA A 195 -2.18 -29.60 -25.30
CA ALA A 195 -2.63 -30.99 -25.26
C ALA A 195 -4.06 -31.17 -25.83
N MET A 196 -4.97 -30.22 -25.56
CA MET A 196 -6.32 -30.23 -26.13
C MET A 196 -6.35 -29.95 -27.64
N ASN A 197 -5.40 -29.15 -28.16
CA ASN A 197 -5.30 -28.86 -29.59
C ASN A 197 -4.66 -30.02 -30.38
N GLU A 198 -3.66 -30.70 -29.82
CA GLU A 198 -3.09 -31.92 -30.42
C GLU A 198 -4.14 -33.04 -30.55
N PHE A 199 -5.03 -33.18 -29.57
CA PHE A 199 -6.15 -34.12 -29.62
C PHE A 199 -7.20 -33.79 -30.70
N LYS A 200 -7.31 -32.53 -31.15
CA LYS A 200 -8.26 -32.11 -32.19
C LYS A 200 -7.74 -32.26 -33.61
N ILE A 201 -6.43 -32.41 -33.82
CA ILE A 201 -5.80 -32.50 -35.14
C ILE A 201 -5.66 -33.97 -35.61
N SER A 202 -6.02 -34.95 -34.76
CA SER A 202 -5.91 -36.39 -35.04
C SER A 202 -7.18 -37.06 -35.59
N TYR A 203 -8.13 -36.30 -36.17
CA TYR A 203 -9.34 -36.81 -36.83
C TYR A 203 -9.48 -36.28 -38.26
#